data_AF-A0AAT9IQI1-F1
#
_entry.id   AF-A0AAT9IQI1-F1
#
_cell.length_a   1.000
_cell.length_b   1.000
_cell.length_c   1.000
_cell.angle_alpha   90.00
_cell.angle_beta   90.00
_cell.angle_gamma   90.00
#
_symmetry.space_group_name_H-M   'P 1'
#
loop_
_entity.id
_entity.type
_entity.pdbx_description
1 polymer ?
#
loop_
_entity_poly.entity_id
_entity_poly.type
_entity_poly.pdbx_seq_one_letter_code
_entity_poly.pdbx_strand_id
1 'polypeptide(L)'
;MPYEPAEAMSTPSPTEEIANLIRDNDGRLGEVFRLDEQGFAPDEIAQQLNVATVGFVYSYRTYANAALHGKVPGGSTLRKATLSSLNSLVKAGRDVLSRDAMQLLLAHRSAVEAAESDAEPTVQEVEDNEQQERDALSTLERLRGVPGIYAFSYGWYLESPVDQARGNTLIKVGRAEDVSARIKQHSSGARAHMPEPLALLRVYSVETPELGHTERMFHQLLDTAGHGNPRRRGLNRSEVGKEWFLTNEDFLDTVAKALKLTTLYIGRSEFADE
;
A
#
# COMPACT_ATOMS: atom_id res chain seq x y z
N MET A 1 -5.64 -3.39 -56.97
CA MET A 1 -5.37 -3.04 -55.57
C MET A 1 -5.88 -4.19 -54.72
N PRO A 2 -5.02 -5.11 -54.27
CA PRO A 2 -5.44 -6.13 -53.31
C PRO A 2 -5.72 -5.42 -51.98
N TYR A 3 -6.88 -5.73 -51.40
CA TYR A 3 -7.32 -5.27 -50.09
C TYR A 3 -6.44 -5.97 -49.05
N GLU A 4 -5.58 -5.21 -48.35
CA GLU A 4 -4.89 -5.72 -47.17
C GLU A 4 -5.95 -6.08 -46.12
N PRO A 5 -6.00 -7.33 -45.62
CA PRO A 5 -6.91 -7.66 -44.54
C PRO A 5 -6.50 -6.84 -43.32
N ALA A 6 -7.45 -6.08 -42.78
CA ALA A 6 -7.30 -5.42 -41.48
C ALA A 6 -6.76 -6.46 -40.49
N GLU A 7 -5.62 -6.17 -39.86
CA GLU A 7 -5.09 -6.97 -38.77
C GLU A 7 -6.24 -7.25 -37.80
N ALA A 8 -6.61 -8.51 -37.70
CA ALA A 8 -7.57 -8.96 -36.71
C ALA A 8 -6.92 -8.69 -35.35
N MET A 9 -7.23 -7.55 -34.73
CA MET A 9 -6.85 -7.26 -33.37
C MET A 9 -7.41 -8.40 -32.52
N SER A 10 -6.54 -9.32 -32.10
CA SER A 10 -6.90 -10.40 -31.22
C SER A 10 -7.46 -9.78 -29.94
N THR A 11 -8.70 -10.09 -29.60
CA THR A 11 -9.24 -9.76 -28.28
C THR A 11 -8.27 -10.31 -27.23
N PRO A 12 -7.80 -9.47 -26.29
CA PRO A 12 -6.85 -9.89 -25.28
C PRO A 12 -7.42 -11.07 -24.49
N SER A 13 -6.55 -11.99 -24.08
CA SER A 13 -6.98 -13.08 -23.21
C SER A 13 -7.47 -12.54 -21.85
N PRO A 14 -8.32 -13.28 -21.10
CA PRO A 14 -8.74 -12.86 -19.77
C PRO A 14 -7.59 -12.47 -18.83
N THR A 15 -6.48 -13.20 -18.87
CA THR A 15 -5.26 -12.90 -18.10
C THR A 15 -4.59 -11.61 -18.56
N GLU A 16 -4.57 -11.36 -19.86
CA GLU A 16 -4.00 -10.16 -20.45
C GLU A 16 -4.83 -8.90 -20.16
N GLU A 17 -6.16 -9.03 -20.10
CA GLU A 17 -7.02 -7.96 -19.59
C GLU A 17 -6.71 -7.62 -18.13
N ILE A 18 -6.50 -8.61 -17.27
CA ILE A 18 -6.09 -8.39 -15.87
C ILE A 18 -4.69 -7.75 -15.82
N ALA A 19 -3.75 -8.19 -16.67
CA ALA A 19 -2.43 -7.57 -16.78
C ALA A 19 -2.51 -6.10 -17.21
N ASN A 20 -3.38 -5.77 -18.16
CA ASN A 20 -3.64 -4.39 -18.58
C ASN A 20 -4.21 -3.56 -17.42
N LEU A 21 -5.18 -4.09 -16.67
CA LEU A 21 -5.73 -3.43 -15.50
C LEU A 21 -4.67 -3.13 -14.42
N ILE A 22 -3.74 -4.08 -14.19
CA ILE A 22 -2.61 -3.87 -13.26
C ILE A 22 -1.64 -2.83 -13.83
N ARG A 23 -1.35 -2.90 -15.14
CA ARG A 23 -0.43 -1.98 -15.81
C ARG A 23 -0.92 -0.54 -15.80
N ASP A 24 -2.23 -0.35 -15.92
CA ASP A 24 -2.88 0.97 -15.91
C ASP A 24 -3.11 1.51 -14.49
N ASN A 25 -2.75 0.74 -13.46
CA ASN A 25 -2.81 1.20 -12.07
C ASN A 25 -1.72 2.26 -11.81
N ASP A 26 -2.13 3.46 -11.41
CA ASP A 26 -1.21 4.57 -11.09
C ASP A 26 -0.54 4.42 -9.71
N GLY A 27 -1.01 3.49 -8.89
CA GLY A 27 -0.46 3.19 -7.58
C GLY A 27 0.79 2.31 -7.63
N ARG A 28 1.26 1.92 -6.44
CA ARG A 28 2.53 1.20 -6.30
C ARG A 28 2.53 -0.15 -7.02
N LEU A 29 1.37 -0.81 -7.07
CA LEU A 29 1.20 -2.09 -7.75
C LEU A 29 1.52 -1.98 -9.25
N GLY A 30 0.94 -1.00 -9.94
CA GLY A 30 1.21 -0.82 -11.36
C GLY A 30 2.61 -0.27 -11.64
N GLU A 31 3.15 0.58 -10.77
CA GLU A 31 4.55 1.04 -10.87
C GLU A 31 5.55 -0.12 -10.82
N VAL A 32 5.41 -1.01 -9.82
CA VAL A 32 6.26 -2.20 -9.71
C VAL A 32 6.05 -3.12 -10.91
N PHE A 33 4.80 -3.38 -11.29
CA PHE A 33 4.49 -4.28 -12.40
C PHE A 33 5.10 -3.80 -13.73
N ARG A 34 4.99 -2.51 -14.06
CA ARG A 34 5.57 -1.93 -15.28
C ARG A 34 7.10 -2.04 -15.33
N LEU A 35 7.77 -1.85 -14.19
CA LEU A 35 9.23 -1.99 -14.13
C LEU A 35 9.66 -3.47 -14.17
N ASP A 36 8.85 -4.35 -13.57
CA ASP A 36 9.08 -5.80 -13.62
C ASP A 36 8.99 -6.34 -15.05
N GLU A 37 7.99 -5.90 -15.83
CA GLU A 37 7.86 -6.26 -17.25
C GLU A 37 9.03 -5.75 -18.11
N GLN A 38 9.69 -4.67 -17.70
CA GLN A 38 10.90 -4.15 -18.35
C GLN A 38 12.18 -4.92 -17.96
N GLY A 39 12.08 -5.89 -17.05
CA GLY A 39 13.19 -6.75 -16.63
C GLY A 39 14.11 -6.15 -15.58
N PHE A 40 13.70 -5.07 -14.91
CA PHE A 40 14.50 -4.48 -13.82
C PHE A 40 14.61 -5.44 -12.62
N ALA A 41 15.80 -5.49 -12.04
CA ALA A 41 16.04 -6.21 -10.80
C ALA A 41 15.38 -5.48 -9.60
N PRO A 42 15.05 -6.18 -8.49
CA PRO A 42 14.34 -5.59 -7.37
C PRO A 42 14.98 -4.33 -6.76
N ASP A 43 16.30 -4.30 -6.70
CA ASP A 43 17.10 -3.16 -6.23
C ASP A 43 16.99 -1.96 -7.18
N GLU A 44 17.00 -2.21 -8.49
CA GLU A 44 16.80 -1.18 -9.51
C GLU A 44 15.38 -0.62 -9.44
N ILE A 45 14.36 -1.47 -9.23
CA ILE A 45 12.97 -1.04 -9.02
C ILE A 45 12.88 -0.13 -7.79
N ALA A 46 13.46 -0.54 -6.66
CA ALA A 46 13.47 0.27 -5.44
C ALA A 46 14.13 1.64 -5.67
N GLN A 47 15.25 1.67 -6.39
CA GLN A 47 15.96 2.91 -6.73
C GLN A 47 15.11 3.83 -7.64
N GLN A 48 14.53 3.29 -8.71
CA GLN A 48 13.67 4.05 -9.64
C GLN A 48 12.45 4.65 -8.94
N LEU A 49 11.91 3.92 -7.96
CA LEU A 49 10.74 4.31 -7.20
C LEU A 49 11.06 5.14 -5.95
N ASN A 50 12.34 5.49 -5.74
CA ASN A 50 12.85 6.24 -4.60
C ASN A 50 12.41 5.64 -3.24
N VAL A 51 12.51 4.31 -3.13
CA VAL A 51 12.22 3.56 -1.91
C VAL A 51 13.52 2.98 -1.36
N ALA A 52 13.81 3.18 -0.08
CA ALA A 52 15.06 2.77 0.55
C ALA A 52 15.16 1.26 0.82
N THR A 53 14.05 0.53 0.68
CA THR A 53 13.96 -0.90 0.97
C THR A 53 13.52 -1.67 -0.26
N VAL A 54 13.91 -2.94 -0.36
CA VAL A 54 13.60 -3.80 -1.52
C VAL A 54 12.41 -4.73 -1.25
N GLY A 55 12.13 -5.07 0.01
CA GLY A 55 11.11 -6.05 0.41
C GLY A 55 9.74 -5.82 -0.22
N PHE A 56 9.31 -4.56 -0.37
CA PHE A 56 8.03 -4.23 -0.98
C PHE A 56 7.89 -4.78 -2.40
N VAL A 57 8.97 -4.79 -3.20
CA VAL A 57 8.95 -5.27 -4.60
C VAL A 57 8.48 -6.72 -4.65
N TYR A 58 8.99 -7.57 -3.75
CA TYR A 58 8.57 -8.97 -3.66
C TYR A 58 7.10 -9.10 -3.29
N SER A 59 6.61 -8.31 -2.32
CA SER A 59 5.19 -8.29 -1.96
C SER A 59 4.30 -7.90 -3.14
N TYR A 60 4.64 -6.83 -3.87
CA TYR A 60 3.85 -6.38 -5.03
C TYR A 60 3.91 -7.38 -6.20
N ARG A 61 5.05 -8.05 -6.42
CA ARG A 61 5.13 -9.19 -7.36
C ARG A 61 4.21 -10.33 -6.95
N THR A 62 4.14 -10.65 -5.66
CA THR A 62 3.22 -11.66 -5.14
C THR A 62 1.77 -11.27 -5.40
N TYR A 63 1.39 -10.01 -5.20
CA TYR A 63 0.04 -9.52 -5.49
C TYR A 63 -0.31 -9.64 -6.97
N ALA A 64 0.60 -9.25 -7.86
CA ALA A 64 0.42 -9.38 -9.30
C ALA A 64 0.32 -10.86 -9.73
N ASN A 65 1.16 -11.73 -9.18
CA ASN A 65 1.10 -13.18 -9.44
C ASN A 65 -0.21 -13.81 -8.96
N ALA A 66 -0.73 -13.41 -7.80
CA ALA A 66 -2.03 -13.86 -7.32
C ALA A 66 -3.15 -13.41 -8.27
N ALA A 67 -3.11 -12.17 -8.75
CA ALA A 67 -4.09 -11.63 -9.67
C ALA A 67 -4.04 -12.26 -11.08
N LEU A 68 -2.86 -12.59 -11.59
CA LEU A 68 -2.68 -13.13 -12.94
C LEU A 68 -2.80 -14.66 -13.00
N HIS A 69 -2.30 -15.34 -11.98
CA HIS A 69 -2.07 -16.78 -12.01
C HIS A 69 -2.74 -17.54 -10.86
N GLY A 70 -3.44 -16.86 -9.95
CA GLY A 70 -4.08 -17.50 -8.80
C GLY A 70 -3.09 -18.09 -7.80
N LYS A 71 -1.82 -17.63 -7.80
CA LYS A 71 -0.83 -18.09 -6.82
C LYS A 71 -1.24 -17.61 -5.43
N VAL A 72 -1.49 -18.55 -4.53
CA VAL A 72 -1.80 -18.27 -3.13
C VAL A 72 -0.49 -18.06 -2.38
N PRO A 73 -0.28 -16.89 -1.73
CA PRO A 73 0.90 -16.69 -0.91
C PRO A 73 0.83 -17.47 0.40
N GLY A 74 2.00 -17.83 0.89
CA GLY A 74 2.16 -18.32 2.25
C GLY A 74 2.08 -17.20 3.30
N GLY A 75 1.84 -17.57 4.56
CA GLY A 75 1.73 -16.63 5.67
C GLY A 75 0.43 -15.82 5.76
N SER A 76 -0.14 -15.71 6.97
CA SER A 76 -1.42 -15.03 7.23
C SER A 76 -1.40 -13.55 6.81
N THR A 77 -0.35 -12.81 7.20
CA THR A 77 -0.21 -11.38 6.92
C THR A 77 -0.13 -11.09 5.42
N LEU A 78 0.68 -11.84 4.68
CA LEU A 78 0.83 -11.68 3.25
C LEU A 78 -0.45 -12.09 2.49
N ARG A 79 -1.19 -13.10 2.96
CA ARG A 79 -2.53 -13.45 2.44
C ARG A 79 -3.53 -12.32 2.65
N LYS A 80 -3.65 -11.76 3.86
CA LYS A 80 -4.52 -10.61 4.16
C LYS A 80 -4.19 -9.42 3.23
N ALA A 81 -2.91 -9.10 3.08
CA ALA A 81 -2.45 -8.02 2.21
C ALA A 81 -2.76 -8.28 0.72
N THR A 82 -2.64 -9.54 0.29
CA THR A 82 -2.96 -9.98 -1.08
C THR A 82 -4.46 -9.87 -1.35
N LEU A 83 -5.31 -10.32 -0.42
CA LEU A 83 -6.76 -10.17 -0.52
C LEU A 83 -7.18 -8.71 -0.65
N SER A 84 -6.59 -7.80 0.13
CA SER A 84 -6.84 -6.37 0.01
C SER A 84 -6.48 -5.82 -1.38
N SER A 85 -5.35 -6.27 -1.94
CA SER A 85 -4.94 -5.90 -3.30
C SER A 85 -5.93 -6.44 -4.36
N LEU A 86 -6.36 -7.70 -4.23
CA LEU A 86 -7.32 -8.31 -5.15
C LEU A 86 -8.70 -7.65 -5.06
N ASN A 87 -9.18 -7.29 -3.87
CA ASN A 87 -10.42 -6.52 -3.70
C ASN A 87 -10.36 -5.18 -4.45
N SER A 88 -9.22 -4.51 -4.39
CA SER A 88 -8.98 -3.25 -5.10
C SER A 88 -9.02 -3.43 -6.61
N LEU A 89 -8.39 -4.49 -7.14
CA LEU A 89 -8.43 -4.83 -8.57
C LEU A 89 -9.84 -5.25 -9.03
N VAL A 90 -10.54 -6.10 -8.29
CA VAL A 90 -11.93 -6.52 -8.60
C VAL A 90 -12.82 -5.29 -8.74
N LYS A 91 -12.65 -4.31 -7.86
CA LYS A 91 -13.41 -3.07 -7.90
C LYS A 91 -13.04 -2.20 -9.10
N ALA A 92 -11.75 -2.01 -9.37
CA ALA A 92 -11.28 -1.25 -10.53
C ALA A 92 -11.71 -1.91 -11.86
N GLY A 93 -11.82 -3.24 -11.89
CA GLY A 93 -12.19 -4.01 -13.07
C GLY A 93 -13.69 -4.07 -13.38
N ARG A 94 -14.60 -3.61 -12.50
CA ARG A 94 -16.07 -3.83 -12.65
C ARG A 94 -16.65 -3.39 -13.99
N ASP A 95 -16.17 -2.25 -14.51
CA ASP A 95 -16.67 -1.65 -15.74
C ASP A 95 -15.61 -1.67 -16.87
N VAL A 96 -14.50 -2.38 -16.64
CA VAL A 96 -13.33 -2.40 -17.54
C VAL A 96 -13.04 -3.79 -18.07
N LEU A 97 -13.13 -4.81 -17.21
CA LEU A 97 -12.83 -6.20 -17.57
C LEU A 97 -14.03 -6.85 -18.28
N SER A 98 -13.73 -7.73 -19.23
CA SER A 98 -14.70 -8.67 -19.76
C SER A 98 -15.27 -9.57 -18.67
N ARG A 99 -16.41 -10.20 -18.95
CA ARG A 99 -17.05 -11.14 -18.01
C ARG A 99 -16.10 -12.28 -17.63
N ASP A 100 -15.35 -12.79 -18.59
CA ASP A 100 -14.45 -13.93 -18.37
C ASP A 100 -13.22 -13.52 -17.54
N ALA A 101 -12.64 -12.34 -17.81
CA ALA A 101 -11.57 -11.77 -17.01
C ALA A 101 -12.01 -11.48 -15.57
N MET A 102 -13.21 -10.91 -15.40
CA MET A 102 -13.78 -10.67 -14.06
C MET A 102 -14.02 -11.99 -13.30
N GLN A 103 -14.56 -13.02 -13.97
CA GLN A 103 -14.76 -14.33 -13.36
C GLN A 103 -13.43 -14.98 -12.96
N LEU A 104 -12.40 -14.86 -13.80
CA LEU A 104 -11.06 -15.37 -13.51
C LEU A 104 -10.45 -14.67 -12.28
N LEU A 105 -10.52 -13.34 -12.21
CA LEU A 105 -10.00 -12.57 -11.07
C LEU A 105 -10.75 -12.90 -9.77
N LEU A 106 -12.08 -13.05 -9.83
CA LEU A 106 -12.90 -13.48 -8.69
C LEU A 106 -12.54 -14.90 -8.24
N ALA A 107 -12.26 -15.82 -9.16
CA ALA A 107 -11.82 -17.17 -8.82
C ALA A 107 -10.47 -17.16 -8.10
N HIS A 108 -9.51 -16.37 -8.58
CA HIS A 108 -8.20 -16.19 -7.92
C HIS A 108 -8.34 -15.58 -6.53
N ARG A 109 -9.19 -14.55 -6.38
CA ARG A 109 -9.52 -13.97 -5.07
C ARG A 109 -10.09 -15.01 -4.11
N SER A 110 -11.08 -15.79 -4.55
CA SER A 110 -11.70 -16.84 -3.74
C SER A 110 -10.70 -17.94 -3.36
N ALA A 111 -9.73 -18.27 -4.23
CA ALA A 111 -8.67 -19.23 -3.91
C ALA A 111 -7.76 -18.74 -2.77
N VAL A 112 -7.40 -17.45 -2.76
CA VAL A 112 -6.63 -16.85 -1.66
C VAL A 112 -7.45 -16.77 -0.38
N GLU A 113 -8.76 -16.48 -0.47
CA GLU A 113 -9.67 -16.38 0.69
C GLU A 113 -9.95 -17.75 1.33
N ALA A 114 -10.08 -18.79 0.51
CA ALA A 114 -10.33 -20.16 0.96
C ALA A 114 -9.09 -20.87 1.52
N ALA A 115 -7.90 -20.29 1.34
CA ALA A 115 -6.68 -20.84 1.92
C ALA A 115 -6.72 -20.68 3.45
N GLU A 116 -7.07 -21.77 4.15
CA GLU A 116 -7.15 -21.79 5.62
C GLU A 116 -5.83 -21.37 6.27
N SER A 117 -5.95 -20.70 7.42
CA SER A 117 -4.82 -20.30 8.27
C SER A 117 -4.01 -21.46 8.83
N ASP A 118 -4.60 -22.67 8.83
CA ASP A 118 -4.13 -23.85 9.57
C ASP A 118 -3.23 -24.78 8.76
N ALA A 119 -2.84 -24.42 7.54
CA ALA A 119 -1.72 -25.09 6.90
C ALA A 119 -0.47 -24.82 7.76
N GLU A 120 0.20 -25.89 8.23
CA GLU A 120 1.51 -25.74 8.86
C GLU A 120 2.38 -24.87 7.95
N PRO A 121 2.99 -23.79 8.49
CA PRO A 121 3.78 -22.90 7.68
C PRO A 121 4.85 -23.74 7.00
N THR A 122 4.89 -23.69 5.68
CA THR A 122 5.94 -24.36 4.92
C THR A 122 7.30 -23.83 5.38
N VAL A 123 8.38 -24.59 5.17
CA VAL A 123 9.75 -24.11 5.50
C VAL A 123 10.02 -22.75 4.86
N GLN A 124 9.52 -22.53 3.63
CA GLN A 124 9.61 -21.25 2.94
C GLN A 124 8.82 -20.14 3.66
N GLU A 125 7.64 -20.43 4.20
CA GLU A 125 6.83 -19.47 4.95
C GLU A 125 7.44 -19.06 6.29
N VAL A 126 8.08 -20.00 6.98
CA VAL A 126 8.82 -19.70 8.22
C VAL A 126 10.01 -18.79 7.88
N GLU A 127 10.76 -19.11 6.84
CA GLU A 127 11.89 -18.29 6.38
C GLU A 127 11.45 -16.89 5.92
N ASP A 128 10.34 -16.79 5.20
CA ASP A 128 9.79 -15.52 4.72
C ASP A 128 9.26 -14.64 5.87
N ASN A 129 8.59 -15.24 6.87
CA ASN A 129 8.15 -14.53 8.08
C ASN A 129 9.34 -14.07 8.94
N GLU A 130 10.33 -14.94 9.16
CA GLU A 130 11.56 -14.56 9.86
C GLU A 130 12.31 -13.44 9.13
N GLN A 131 12.31 -13.46 7.79
CA GLN A 131 12.90 -12.39 6.99
C GLN A 131 12.11 -11.08 7.14
N GLN A 132 10.77 -11.13 7.15
CA GLN A 132 9.94 -9.96 7.43
C GLN A 132 10.19 -9.38 8.83
N GLU A 133 10.31 -10.22 9.85
CA GLU A 133 10.62 -9.77 11.22
C GLU A 133 12.02 -9.14 11.32
N ARG A 134 13.03 -9.76 10.69
CA ARG A 134 14.39 -9.18 10.57
C ARG A 134 14.36 -7.84 9.82
N ASP A 135 13.57 -7.74 8.77
CA ASP A 135 13.39 -6.52 7.98
C ASP A 135 12.67 -5.43 8.80
N ALA A 136 11.67 -5.77 9.62
CA ALA A 136 10.97 -4.82 10.50
C ALA A 136 11.91 -4.26 11.59
N LEU A 137 12.69 -5.12 12.24
CA LEU A 137 13.69 -4.71 13.24
C LEU A 137 14.77 -3.82 12.62
N SER A 138 15.33 -4.22 11.48
CA SER A 138 16.33 -3.41 10.76
C SER A 138 15.74 -2.08 10.27
N THR A 139 14.44 -2.03 9.96
CA THR A 139 13.77 -0.78 9.57
C THR A 139 13.70 0.19 10.74
N LEU A 140 13.30 -0.22 11.94
CA LEU A 140 13.26 0.69 13.10
C LEU A 140 14.64 1.24 13.46
N GLU A 141 15.70 0.45 13.26
CA GLU A 141 17.07 0.92 13.44
C GLU A 141 17.48 1.94 12.37
N ARG A 142 17.16 1.68 11.09
CA ARG A 142 17.41 2.62 9.98
C ARG A 142 16.68 3.95 10.13
N LEU A 143 15.54 3.96 10.81
CA LEU A 143 14.74 5.16 11.06
C LEU A 143 15.24 5.99 12.25
N ARG A 144 16.24 5.52 13.00
CA ARG A 144 16.71 6.21 14.21
C ARG A 144 17.34 7.55 13.88
N GLY A 145 16.84 8.61 14.53
CA GLY A 145 17.32 9.97 14.30
C GLY A 145 16.98 10.52 12.91
N VAL A 146 16.11 9.86 12.17
CA VAL A 146 15.71 10.32 10.83
C VAL A 146 14.51 11.26 10.93
N PRO A 147 14.65 12.52 10.49
CA PRO A 147 13.52 13.43 10.35
C PRO A 147 12.66 13.02 9.15
N GLY A 148 11.33 13.06 9.34
CA GLY A 148 10.43 12.64 8.28
C GLY A 148 8.95 12.84 8.55
N ILE A 149 8.17 12.58 7.50
CA ILE A 149 6.70 12.45 7.55
C ILE A 149 6.36 10.99 7.79
N TYR A 150 5.48 10.70 8.74
CA TYR A 150 4.97 9.36 9.02
C TYR A 150 3.47 9.29 8.75
N ALA A 151 3.00 8.09 8.41
CA ALA A 151 1.58 7.77 8.27
C ALA A 151 1.19 6.58 9.15
N PHE A 152 0.16 6.75 9.97
CA PHE A 152 -0.42 5.70 10.81
C PHE A 152 -1.92 5.53 10.57
N SER A 153 -2.45 4.35 10.79
CA SER A 153 -3.90 4.11 10.88
C SER A 153 -4.21 3.12 12.00
N TYR A 154 -5.49 3.01 12.37
CA TYR A 154 -5.97 1.91 13.20
C TYR A 154 -6.22 0.68 12.32
N GLY A 155 -6.02 -0.52 12.88
CA GLY A 155 -6.27 -1.80 12.20
C GLY A 155 -7.69 -1.86 11.64
N TRP A 156 -8.69 -1.56 12.48
CA TRP A 156 -10.09 -1.48 12.06
C TRP A 156 -10.33 -0.62 10.80
N TYR A 157 -9.66 0.54 10.69
CA TYR A 157 -9.82 1.42 9.52
C TYR A 157 -9.19 0.86 8.26
N LEU A 158 -8.15 0.03 8.38
CA LEU A 158 -7.49 -0.61 7.25
C LEU A 158 -8.31 -1.81 6.75
N GLU A 159 -8.92 -2.56 7.67
CA GLU A 159 -9.82 -3.68 7.33
C GLU A 159 -11.18 -3.22 6.81
N SER A 160 -11.69 -2.13 7.36
CA SER A 160 -12.98 -1.54 7.02
C SER A 160 -12.83 -0.06 6.61
N PRO A 161 -12.40 0.22 5.36
CA PRO A 161 -12.24 1.58 4.87
C PRO A 161 -13.52 2.40 4.97
N VAL A 162 -13.39 3.65 5.42
CA VAL A 162 -14.52 4.58 5.59
C VAL A 162 -15.23 4.87 4.26
N ASP A 163 -14.48 4.98 3.17
CA ASP A 163 -15.00 5.07 1.80
C ASP A 163 -14.52 3.87 1.00
N GLN A 164 -15.34 2.81 1.01
CA GLN A 164 -15.08 1.60 0.24
C GLN A 164 -15.03 1.86 -1.28
N ALA A 165 -15.74 2.88 -1.78
CA ALA A 165 -15.81 3.22 -3.20
C ALA A 165 -14.54 3.91 -3.71
N ARG A 166 -13.73 4.51 -2.84
CA ARG A 166 -12.38 5.02 -3.20
C ARG A 166 -11.23 4.28 -2.53
N GLY A 167 -11.54 3.36 -1.61
CA GLY A 167 -10.53 2.72 -0.76
C GLY A 167 -9.93 3.68 0.27
N ASN A 168 -10.57 4.84 0.48
CA ASN A 168 -10.06 5.84 1.40
C ASN A 168 -10.48 5.50 2.83
N THR A 169 -9.55 5.67 3.75
CA THR A 169 -9.78 5.49 5.18
C THR A 169 -9.11 6.59 5.99
N LEU A 170 -9.29 6.58 7.30
CA LEU A 170 -8.69 7.58 8.17
C LEU A 170 -7.23 7.23 8.46
N ILE A 171 -6.33 8.01 7.86
CA ILE A 171 -4.89 7.89 8.06
C ILE A 171 -4.37 9.17 8.71
N LYS A 172 -3.63 9.00 9.80
CA LYS A 172 -2.91 10.07 10.48
C LYS A 172 -1.58 10.34 9.80
N VAL A 173 -1.39 11.55 9.29
CA VAL A 173 -0.14 12.01 8.66
C VAL A 173 0.46 13.12 9.50
N GLY A 174 1.68 12.96 9.97
CA GLY A 174 2.39 13.99 10.75
C GLY A 174 3.90 13.90 10.59
N ARG A 175 4.62 14.84 11.21
CA ARG A 175 6.10 14.86 11.18
C ARG A 175 6.75 14.48 12.51
N ALA A 176 8.00 14.04 12.44
CA ALA A 176 8.89 13.89 13.58
C ALA A 176 10.34 14.24 13.20
N GLU A 177 11.10 14.79 14.14
CA GLU A 177 12.56 14.94 14.01
C GLU A 177 13.29 13.60 14.18
N ASP A 178 12.69 12.68 14.93
CA ASP A 178 13.08 11.28 15.02
C ASP A 178 11.84 10.41 14.87
N VAL A 179 11.65 9.85 13.67
CA VAL A 179 10.49 9.00 13.37
C VAL A 179 10.51 7.72 14.22
N SER A 180 11.68 7.14 14.50
CA SER A 180 11.77 5.93 15.33
C SER A 180 11.28 6.16 16.76
N ALA A 181 11.63 7.29 17.36
CA ALA A 181 11.17 7.68 18.70
C ALA A 181 9.66 7.89 18.69
N ARG A 182 9.12 8.48 17.61
CA ARG A 182 7.68 8.68 17.44
C ARG A 182 6.92 7.38 17.27
N ILE A 183 7.44 6.42 16.50
CA ILE A 183 6.86 5.07 16.37
C ILE A 183 6.79 4.40 17.74
N LYS A 184 7.90 4.37 18.48
CA LYS A 184 7.94 3.79 19.84
C LYS A 184 6.92 4.43 20.80
N GLN A 185 6.72 5.75 20.71
CA GLN A 185 5.73 6.45 21.53
C GLN A 185 4.29 6.00 21.22
N HIS A 186 3.98 5.69 19.96
CA HIS A 186 2.66 5.21 19.56
C HIS A 186 2.47 3.72 19.83
N SER A 187 3.52 2.89 19.65
CA SER A 187 3.46 1.45 19.93
C SER A 187 3.39 1.11 21.42
N SER A 188 4.00 1.92 22.29
CA SER A 188 3.96 1.73 23.75
C SER A 188 2.72 2.33 24.43
N GLY A 189 1.91 3.08 23.69
CA GLY A 189 0.79 3.86 24.19
C GLY A 189 -0.56 3.20 23.94
N ALA A 190 -0.80 2.01 24.48
CA ALA A 190 -2.18 1.53 24.69
C ALA A 190 -2.86 2.54 25.64
N ARG A 191 -3.52 3.55 25.07
CA ARG A 191 -4.27 4.53 25.87
C ARG A 191 -5.48 3.80 26.43
N ALA A 192 -5.83 4.04 27.69
CA ALA A 192 -6.96 3.42 28.38
C ALA A 192 -8.35 3.56 27.69
N HIS A 193 -8.42 4.28 26.56
CA HIS A 193 -9.62 4.52 25.75
C HIS A 193 -9.50 4.02 24.30
N MET A 194 -8.35 3.48 23.89
CA MET A 194 -8.13 2.96 22.53
C MET A 194 -7.32 1.66 22.62
N PRO A 195 -7.99 0.49 22.53
CA PRO A 195 -7.38 -0.80 22.79
C PRO A 195 -6.42 -1.28 21.68
N GLU A 196 -6.61 -0.85 20.43
CA GLU A 196 -5.75 -1.29 19.30
C GLU A 196 -4.51 -0.41 19.09
N PRO A 197 -3.33 -1.00 18.85
CA PRO A 197 -2.12 -0.26 18.47
C PRO A 197 -2.26 0.37 17.08
N LEU A 198 -1.56 1.49 16.85
CA LEU A 198 -1.51 2.13 15.54
C LEU A 198 -0.59 1.35 14.59
N ALA A 199 -1.11 1.02 13.42
CA ALA A 199 -0.34 0.43 12.33
C ALA A 199 0.46 1.50 11.59
N LEU A 200 1.79 1.32 11.50
CA LEU A 200 2.65 2.13 10.66
C LEU A 200 2.42 1.76 9.19
N LEU A 201 2.16 2.77 8.35
CA LEU A 201 1.92 2.55 6.92
C LEU A 201 3.09 3.03 6.09
N ARG A 202 3.58 4.25 6.35
CA ARG A 202 4.59 4.91 5.53
C ARG A 202 5.51 5.77 6.38
N VAL A 203 6.76 5.86 5.96
CA VAL A 203 7.70 6.87 6.41
C VAL A 203 8.39 7.48 5.20
N TYR A 204 8.42 8.80 5.11
CA TYR A 204 9.09 9.56 4.07
C TYR A 204 10.18 10.44 4.70
N SER A 205 11.41 10.33 4.20
CA SER A 205 12.52 11.16 4.67
C SER A 205 12.30 12.61 4.26
N VAL A 206 12.71 13.54 5.13
CA VAL A 206 12.75 14.96 4.81
C VAL A 206 14.05 15.53 5.32
N GLU A 207 14.76 16.28 4.47
CA GLU A 207 15.95 16.99 4.89
C GLU A 207 15.60 18.11 5.90
N THR A 208 16.45 18.31 6.90
CA THR A 208 16.33 19.47 7.80
C THR A 208 17.04 20.65 7.15
N PRO A 209 16.48 21.89 7.20
CA PRO A 209 15.41 22.39 8.06
C PRO A 209 13.97 22.33 7.48
N GLU A 210 13.76 21.68 6.33
CA GLU A 210 12.49 21.77 5.57
C GLU A 210 11.30 21.03 6.20
N LEU A 211 11.52 20.22 7.23
CA LEU A 211 10.51 19.32 7.83
C LEU A 211 9.14 19.98 8.08
N GLY A 212 9.11 21.17 8.67
CA GLY A 212 7.85 21.88 8.94
C GLY A 212 7.19 22.49 7.70
N HIS A 213 7.98 22.87 6.69
CA HIS A 213 7.46 23.31 5.41
C HIS A 213 6.87 22.13 4.62
N THR A 214 7.61 21.02 4.54
CA THR A 214 7.20 19.80 3.86
C THR A 214 5.91 19.22 4.44
N GLU A 215 5.76 19.15 5.77
CA GLU A 215 4.51 18.70 6.41
C GLU A 215 3.31 19.54 5.96
N ARG A 216 3.43 20.87 5.99
CA ARG A 216 2.35 21.77 5.58
C ARG A 216 1.99 21.58 4.11
N MET A 217 2.98 21.43 3.24
CA MET A 217 2.75 21.16 1.83
C MET A 217 2.06 19.81 1.62
N PHE A 218 2.48 18.77 2.35
CA PHE A 218 1.88 17.44 2.30
C PHE A 218 0.41 17.49 2.70
N HIS A 219 0.10 18.13 3.84
CA HIS A 219 -1.28 18.33 4.30
C HIS A 219 -2.10 19.17 3.33
N GLN A 220 -1.51 20.24 2.78
CA GLN A 220 -2.18 21.10 1.80
C GLN A 220 -2.57 20.33 0.52
N LEU A 221 -1.70 19.45 0.02
CA LEU A 221 -1.98 18.62 -1.15
C LEU A 221 -3.13 17.64 -0.86
N LEU A 222 -3.14 17.00 0.31
CA LEU A 222 -4.24 16.13 0.76
C LEU A 222 -5.57 16.91 0.84
N ASP A 223 -5.58 18.04 1.53
CA ASP A 223 -6.78 18.85 1.72
C ASP A 223 -7.31 19.40 0.39
N THR A 224 -6.43 19.91 -0.47
CA THR A 224 -6.80 20.48 -1.78
C THR A 224 -7.36 19.43 -2.72
N ALA A 225 -6.87 18.18 -2.63
CA ALA A 225 -7.43 17.04 -3.36
C ALA A 225 -8.76 16.53 -2.77
N GLY A 226 -9.23 17.10 -1.66
CA GLY A 226 -10.49 16.73 -1.01
C GLY A 226 -10.38 15.61 0.02
N HIS A 227 -9.16 15.21 0.41
CA HIS A 227 -8.90 14.15 1.39
C HIS A 227 -8.99 14.64 2.83
N GLY A 228 -9.36 15.91 3.06
CA GLY A 228 -9.60 16.44 4.40
C GLY A 228 -10.72 15.71 5.14
N ASN A 229 -10.52 15.45 6.43
CA ASN A 229 -11.44 14.65 7.26
C ASN A 229 -12.85 15.25 7.33
N PRO A 230 -13.88 14.55 6.82
CA PRO A 230 -15.24 15.08 6.75
C PRO A 230 -15.85 15.32 8.14
N ARG A 231 -15.43 14.58 9.18
CA ARG A 231 -15.91 14.75 10.56
C ARG A 231 -15.45 16.06 11.20
N ARG A 232 -14.57 16.83 10.55
CA ARG A 232 -14.00 18.07 11.09
C ARG A 232 -14.16 19.31 10.20
N ARG A 233 -14.77 19.19 9.01
CA ARG A 233 -15.08 20.36 8.17
C ARG A 233 -16.08 21.25 8.92
N GLY A 234 -15.70 22.51 9.20
CA GLY A 234 -16.55 23.52 9.83
C GLY A 234 -16.39 23.69 11.36
N LEU A 235 -15.58 22.88 12.03
CA LEU A 235 -15.32 22.99 13.48
C LEU A 235 -14.03 23.76 13.76
N ASN A 236 -14.11 25.10 13.80
CA ASN A 236 -13.00 26.04 14.07
C ASN A 236 -12.46 26.01 15.53
N ARG A 237 -12.40 24.87 16.22
CA ARG A 237 -12.18 24.87 17.68
C ARG A 237 -11.10 23.95 18.27
N SER A 238 -10.35 23.17 17.49
CA SER A 238 -9.16 22.49 18.06
C SER A 238 -8.08 22.18 17.03
N GLU A 239 -6.82 22.45 17.37
CA GLU A 239 -5.64 21.98 16.63
C GLU A 239 -5.51 20.44 16.66
N VAL A 240 -6.12 19.79 17.64
CA VAL A 240 -6.12 18.34 17.81
C VAL A 240 -6.90 17.66 16.68
N GLY A 241 -6.22 16.80 15.91
CA GLY A 241 -6.83 15.95 14.89
C GLY A 241 -6.81 16.48 13.45
N LYS A 242 -6.15 17.62 13.16
CA LYS A 242 -5.89 18.11 11.78
C LYS A 242 -5.05 17.14 10.95
N GLU A 243 -4.26 16.34 11.64
CA GLU A 243 -3.37 15.32 11.10
C GLU A 243 -4.11 14.07 10.57
N TRP A 244 -5.42 13.93 10.73
CA TRP A 244 -6.17 12.79 10.19
C TRP A 244 -6.82 13.14 8.86
N PHE A 245 -6.59 12.32 7.83
CA PHE A 245 -7.08 12.52 6.46
C PHE A 245 -7.86 11.29 5.99
N LEU A 246 -8.90 11.51 5.19
CA LEU A 246 -9.63 10.45 4.49
C LEU A 246 -8.91 10.17 3.16
N THR A 247 -7.92 9.27 3.21
CA THR A 247 -6.98 9.00 2.12
C THR A 247 -6.60 7.52 2.03
N ASN A 248 -5.77 7.15 1.07
CA ASN A 248 -5.21 5.82 0.90
C ASN A 248 -3.69 5.88 0.68
N GLU A 249 -3.02 4.73 0.71
CA GLU A 249 -1.57 4.60 0.57
C GLU A 249 -1.04 5.10 -0.79
N ASP A 250 -1.73 4.80 -1.90
CA ASP A 250 -1.30 5.23 -3.24
C ASP A 250 -1.27 6.75 -3.37
N PHE A 251 -2.25 7.43 -2.76
CA PHE A 251 -2.28 8.89 -2.76
C PHE A 251 -1.18 9.48 -1.88
N LEU A 252 -0.86 8.85 -0.74
CA LEU A 252 0.29 9.27 0.09
C LEU A 252 1.60 9.16 -0.70
N ASP A 253 1.80 8.05 -1.41
CA ASP A 253 2.98 7.82 -2.23
C ASP A 253 3.04 8.81 -3.42
N THR A 254 1.89 9.16 -4.00
CA THR A 254 1.79 10.19 -5.04
C THR A 254 2.22 11.57 -4.52
N VAL A 255 1.78 11.95 -3.32
CA VAL A 255 2.20 13.20 -2.68
C VAL A 255 3.70 13.18 -2.38
N ALA A 256 4.22 12.08 -1.83
CA ALA A 256 5.64 11.92 -1.57
C ALA A 256 6.48 12.06 -2.85
N LYS A 257 6.03 11.44 -3.96
CA LYS A 257 6.66 11.57 -5.28
C LYS A 257 6.64 13.01 -5.80
N ALA A 258 5.50 13.71 -5.69
CA ALA A 258 5.39 15.11 -6.09
C ALA A 258 6.33 16.02 -5.29
N LEU A 259 6.55 15.71 -4.00
CA LEU A 259 7.47 16.41 -3.11
C LEU A 259 8.91 15.87 -3.16
N LYS A 260 9.19 14.87 -4.02
CA LYS A 260 10.50 14.21 -4.17
C LYS A 260 11.06 13.63 -2.88
N LEU A 261 10.19 13.12 -2.00
CA LEU A 261 10.59 12.49 -0.75
C LEU A 261 11.00 11.03 -1.00
N THR A 262 11.99 10.54 -0.26
CA THR A 262 12.38 9.12 -0.29
C THR A 262 11.54 8.34 0.71
N THR A 263 10.92 7.27 0.24
CA THR A 263 10.15 6.37 1.10
C THR A 263 11.11 5.46 1.85
N LEU A 264 11.15 5.59 3.18
CA LEU A 264 12.00 4.78 4.05
C LEU A 264 11.31 3.51 4.55
N TYR A 265 9.99 3.50 4.57
CA TYR A 265 9.20 2.36 5.01
C TYR A 265 7.87 2.27 4.26
N ILE A 266 7.50 1.05 3.91
CA ILE A 266 6.22 0.65 3.34
C ILE A 266 5.72 -0.52 4.19
N GLY A 267 4.64 -0.28 4.93
CA GLY A 267 3.91 -1.29 5.70
C GLY A 267 2.50 -1.48 5.16
N ARG A 268 1.87 -2.59 5.55
CA ARG A 268 0.45 -2.87 5.34
C ARG A 268 -0.12 -3.53 6.58
N SER A 269 -1.07 -2.87 7.27
CA SER A 269 -1.85 -3.39 8.41
C SER A 269 -1.26 -4.61 9.11
N GLU A 270 -0.05 -4.50 9.68
CA GLU A 270 0.65 -5.61 10.34
C GLU A 270 0.14 -5.84 11.77
N PHE A 271 -0.96 -5.18 12.16
CA PHE A 271 -1.44 -5.11 13.54
C PHE A 271 -2.92 -5.51 13.66
N ALA A 272 -3.36 -6.43 12.81
CA ALA A 272 -4.67 -7.06 12.91
C ALA A 272 -4.59 -8.50 13.45
N ASP A 273 -3.57 -8.78 14.26
CA ASP A 273 -3.49 -10.01 15.04
C ASP A 273 -3.42 -9.60 16.53
N GLU A 274 -4.46 -10.04 17.24
CA GLU A 274 -4.90 -9.79 18.64
C GLU A 274 -5.75 -8.54 18.93
#